data_AF-A0A7C0YGC8-F1
#
_entry.id   AF-A0A7C0YGC8-F1
#
_cell.length_a   1.000
_cell.length_b   1.000
_cell.length_c   1.000
_cell.angle_alpha   90.00
_cell.angle_beta   90.00
_cell.angle_gamma   90.00
#
_symmetry.space_group_name_H-M   'P 1'
#
loop_
_entity.id
_entity.type
_entity.pdbx_description
1 polymer ?
#
loop_
_entity_poly.entity_id
_entity_poly.type
_entity_poly.pdbx_seq_one_letter_code
_entity_poly.pdbx_strand_id
1 'polypeptide(L)'
;MSIHLGQEFDPDWRGKPPGMSKRDRELWSRFLDIYSPLFIKVFYNCKVGLLQENTPAKGPEGCKEWLPYTMPRIDALVETDHTLVSIEVRPEA
;
A
#
# COMPACT_ATOMS: atom_id res chain seq x y z
N MET A 1 13.45 7.60 -7.80
CA MET A 1 12.62 7.00 -6.74
C MET A 1 11.80 5.90 -7.38
N SER A 2 11.98 4.65 -6.96
CA SER A 2 11.19 3.52 -7.47
C SER A 2 9.89 3.37 -6.68
N ILE A 3 8.81 3.05 -7.38
CA ILE A 3 7.53 2.65 -6.80
C ILE A 3 7.22 1.27 -7.36
N HIS A 4 7.01 0.30 -6.48
CA HIS A 4 6.51 -1.01 -6.86
C HIS A 4 5.04 -1.07 -6.47
N LEU A 5 4.19 -0.87 -7.47
CA LEU A 5 2.74 -1.04 -7.30
C LEU A 5 2.45 -2.50 -6.97
N GLY A 6 1.51 -2.70 -6.03
CA GLY A 6 0.99 -4.03 -5.72
C GLY A 6 0.11 -4.57 -6.85
N GLN A 7 -0.64 -5.63 -6.54
CA GLN A 7 -1.72 -6.08 -7.41
C GLN A 7 -2.77 -4.97 -7.56
N GLU A 8 -3.34 -4.86 -8.77
CA GLU A 8 -4.49 -4.01 -9.06
C GLU A 8 -5.79 -4.67 -8.58
N PHE A 9 -6.65 -3.89 -7.95
CA PHE A 9 -7.96 -4.31 -7.47
C PHE A 9 -9.04 -3.39 -8.03
N ASP A 10 -10.19 -4.01 -8.29
CA ASP A 10 -11.43 -3.31 -8.61
C ASP A 10 -11.86 -2.43 -7.40
N PRO A 11 -12.28 -1.17 -7.61
CA PRO A 11 -12.80 -0.29 -6.55
C PRO A 11 -13.94 -0.89 -5.71
N ASP A 12 -14.74 -1.77 -6.30
CA ASP A 12 -15.86 -2.44 -5.64
C ASP A 12 -15.46 -3.76 -4.96
N TRP A 13 -14.18 -4.13 -5.02
CA TRP A 13 -13.67 -5.27 -4.28
C TRP A 13 -13.72 -5.04 -2.77
N ARG A 14 -14.39 -5.93 -2.04
CA ARG A 14 -14.58 -5.88 -0.57
C ARG A 14 -13.89 -7.04 0.18
N GLY A 15 -12.78 -7.53 -0.37
CA GLY A 15 -12.03 -8.65 0.22
C GLY A 15 -11.13 -8.24 1.39
N LYS A 16 -9.99 -8.93 1.55
CA LYS A 16 -8.99 -8.64 2.59
C LYS A 16 -7.77 -7.92 1.99
N PRO A 17 -7.70 -6.57 2.06
CA PRO A 17 -6.53 -5.83 1.59
C PRO A 17 -5.21 -6.41 2.14
N PRO A 18 -4.23 -6.71 1.28
CA PRO A 18 -2.88 -7.09 1.71
C PRO A 18 -2.26 -6.04 2.63
N GLY A 19 -1.51 -6.46 3.64
CA GLY A 19 -0.78 -5.55 4.53
C GLY A 19 -1.62 -4.79 5.56
N MET A 20 -2.95 -4.83 5.48
CA MET A 20 -3.85 -4.07 6.35
C MET A 20 -4.35 -4.90 7.54
N SER A 21 -4.37 -4.33 8.74
CA SER A 21 -4.83 -5.01 9.96
C SER A 21 -6.33 -5.28 9.94
N LYS A 22 -6.88 -6.09 10.87
CA LYS A 22 -8.34 -6.28 10.95
C LYS A 22 -9.06 -4.96 11.24
N ARG A 23 -8.56 -4.17 12.20
CA ARG A 23 -9.16 -2.91 12.61
C ARG A 23 -9.16 -1.88 11.47
N ASP A 24 -8.04 -1.76 10.77
CA ASP A 24 -7.92 -0.82 9.64
C ASP A 24 -8.81 -1.24 8.47
N ARG A 25 -8.96 -2.55 8.23
CA ARG A 25 -9.87 -3.06 7.17
C ARG A 25 -11.33 -2.68 7.40
N GLU A 26 -11.79 -2.66 8.64
CA GLU A 26 -13.17 -2.25 8.96
C GLU A 26 -13.38 -0.76 8.66
N LEU A 27 -12.40 0.08 8.98
CA LEU A 27 -12.42 1.50 8.64
C LEU A 27 -12.35 1.72 7.12
N TRP A 28 -11.44 1.01 6.45
CA TRP A 28 -11.26 1.07 5.01
C TRP A 28 -12.52 0.64 4.25
N SER A 29 -13.21 -0.42 4.70
CA SER A 29 -14.46 -0.84 4.07
C SER A 29 -15.51 0.27 4.10
N ARG A 30 -15.68 0.95 5.24
CA ARG A 30 -16.64 2.06 5.37
C ARG A 30 -16.25 3.25 4.50
N PHE A 31 -14.95 3.49 4.35
CA PHE A 31 -14.44 4.52 3.45
C PHE A 31 -14.77 4.18 1.98
N LEU A 32 -14.54 2.93 1.56
CA LEU A 32 -14.87 2.48 0.21
C LEU A 32 -16.36 2.57 -0.10
N ASP A 33 -17.25 2.31 0.86
CA ASP A 33 -18.70 2.42 0.66
C ASP A 33 -19.15 3.84 0.27
N ILE A 34 -18.34 4.86 0.55
CA ILE A 34 -18.62 6.26 0.23
C ILE A 34 -17.85 6.69 -1.02
N TYR A 35 -16.58 6.32 -1.12
CA TYR A 35 -15.66 6.90 -2.10
C TYR A 35 -15.29 5.98 -3.27
N SER A 36 -15.62 4.69 -3.25
CA SER A 36 -15.28 3.78 -4.37
C SER A 36 -15.81 4.23 -5.73
N PRO A 37 -16.98 4.90 -5.86
CA PRO A 37 -17.45 5.41 -7.16
C PRO A 37 -16.53 6.47 -7.79
N LEU A 38 -15.61 7.07 -7.03
CA LEU A 38 -14.64 8.05 -7.54
C LEU A 38 -13.35 7.41 -8.04
N PHE A 39 -13.16 6.10 -7.82
CA PHE A 39 -11.91 5.41 -8.09
C PHE A 39 -12.01 4.61 -9.39
N ILE A 40 -10.92 4.61 -10.16
CA ILE A 40 -10.73 3.76 -11.34
C ILE A 40 -10.06 2.45 -10.89
N LYS A 41 -9.03 2.55 -10.04
CA LYS A 41 -8.20 1.43 -9.59
C LYS A 41 -7.74 1.61 -8.16
N VAL A 42 -7.54 0.49 -7.47
CA VAL A 42 -6.97 0.47 -6.12
C VAL A 42 -5.77 -0.47 -6.08
N PHE A 43 -4.66 -0.02 -5.51
CA PHE A 43 -3.46 -0.81 -5.27
C PHE A 43 -3.18 -0.84 -3.77
N TYR A 44 -3.01 -2.03 -3.20
CA TYR A 44 -2.71 -2.18 -1.76
C TYR A 44 -1.25 -2.53 -1.50
N ASN A 45 -0.77 -2.17 -0.32
CA ASN A 45 0.56 -2.56 0.19
C ASN A 45 1.68 -2.19 -0.81
N CYS A 46 1.58 -1.01 -1.41
CA CYS A 46 2.54 -0.52 -2.40
C CYS A 46 3.86 -0.20 -1.71
N LYS A 47 4.97 -0.63 -2.31
CA LYS A 47 6.31 -0.36 -1.75
C LYS A 47 6.89 0.88 -2.41
N VAL A 48 7.35 1.83 -1.60
CA VAL A 48 7.89 3.10 -2.07
C VAL A 48 9.30 3.34 -1.53
N GLY A 49 10.10 4.01 -2.35
CA GLY A 49 11.47 4.41 -1.99
C GLY A 49 12.54 3.59 -2.70
N LEU A 50 13.78 3.98 -2.45
CA LEU A 50 14.96 3.25 -2.93
C LEU A 50 15.36 2.21 -1.89
N LEU A 51 15.95 1.13 -2.39
CA LEU A 51 16.88 0.31 -1.64
C LEU A 51 17.83 1.24 -0.88
N GLN A 52 17.81 1.25 0.45
CA GLN A 52 18.98 1.74 1.16
C GLN A 52 20.10 0.75 0.82
N GLU A 53 21.00 1.14 -0.08
CA GLU A 53 22.22 0.38 -0.41
C GLU A 53 23.08 0.12 0.84
N ASN A 54 22.82 0.88 1.91
CA ASN A 54 23.55 0.84 3.16
C ASN A 54 22.80 0.08 4.26
N THR A 55 22.51 -1.21 4.07
CA THR A 55 22.42 -2.12 5.23
C THR A 55 23.79 -2.77 5.38
N PRO A 56 24.76 -2.15 6.10
CA PRO A 56 26.18 -2.55 6.03
C PRO A 56 26.44 -3.89 6.73
N ALA A 57 25.44 -4.45 7.40
CA ALA A 57 25.60 -5.56 8.33
C ALA A 57 25.40 -6.97 7.72
N LYS A 58 24.85 -7.11 6.50
CA LYS A 58 24.45 -8.44 5.98
C LYS A 58 24.93 -8.80 4.57
N GLY A 59 25.75 -7.96 3.92
CA GLY A 59 26.20 -8.19 2.55
C GLY A 59 25.06 -8.17 1.50
N PRO A 60 25.37 -8.35 0.21
CA PRO A 60 24.41 -8.16 -0.89
C PRO A 60 23.20 -9.11 -0.85
N GLU A 61 23.38 -10.35 -0.39
CA GLU A 61 22.30 -11.34 -0.30
C GLU A 61 21.37 -11.07 0.89
N GLY A 62 21.93 -10.75 2.05
CA GLY A 62 21.13 -10.38 3.22
C GLY A 62 20.37 -9.07 3.01
N CYS A 63 20.87 -8.15 2.19
CA CYS A 63 20.08 -7.01 1.74
C CYS A 63 18.84 -7.50 0.96
N LYS A 64 18.99 -8.33 -0.08
CA LYS A 64 17.88 -8.85 -0.92
C LYS A 64 16.74 -9.47 -0.13
N GLU A 65 17.05 -10.24 0.91
CA GLU A 65 16.04 -10.90 1.74
C GLU A 65 15.31 -9.94 2.69
N TRP A 66 15.96 -8.89 3.17
CA TRP A 66 15.40 -7.97 4.17
C TRP A 66 14.54 -6.87 3.57
N LEU A 67 14.79 -6.51 2.32
CA LEU A 67 14.14 -5.39 1.66
C LEU A 67 12.62 -5.48 1.58
N PRO A 68 12.01 -6.64 1.28
CA PRO A 68 10.55 -6.74 1.31
C PRO A 68 9.94 -6.35 2.66
N TYR A 69 10.69 -6.49 3.76
CA TYR A 69 10.23 -6.24 5.12
C TYR A 69 10.50 -4.81 5.60
N THR A 70 11.58 -4.18 5.13
CA THR A 70 12.01 -2.84 5.62
C THR A 70 11.61 -1.69 4.72
N MET A 71 11.20 -1.96 3.47
CA MET A 71 10.75 -0.91 2.57
C MET A 71 9.49 -0.20 3.12
N PRO A 72 9.46 1.14 3.10
CA PRO A 72 8.24 1.90 3.37
C PRO A 72 7.09 1.45 2.49
N ARG A 73 5.90 1.44 3.07
CA ARG A 73 4.67 0.98 2.41
C ARG A 73 3.62 2.07 2.46
N ILE A 74 2.78 2.09 1.44
CA ILE A 74 1.53 2.83 1.40
C ILE A 74 0.42 1.79 1.51
N ASP A 75 -0.54 2.01 2.42
CA ASP A 75 -1.63 1.05 2.64
C ASP A 75 -2.48 0.88 1.40
N ALA A 76 -2.91 2.00 0.80
CA ALA A 76 -3.63 2.04 -0.46
C ALA A 76 -3.17 3.21 -1.35
N LEU A 77 -3.01 2.95 -2.65
CA LEU A 77 -2.91 3.96 -3.68
C LEU A 77 -4.15 3.85 -4.56
N VAL A 78 -4.91 4.92 -4.71
CA VAL A 78 -6.10 4.96 -5.56
C VAL A 78 -5.88 5.87 -6.75
N GLU A 79 -6.32 5.41 -7.91
CA GLU A 79 -6.36 6.21 -9.13
C GLU A 79 -7.76 6.74 -9.34
N THR A 80 -7.87 8.03 -9.65
CA THR A 80 -9.12 8.70 -10.03
C THR A 80 -8.96 9.31 -11.42
N ASP A 81 -10.03 9.88 -11.98
CA ASP A 81 -9.99 10.57 -13.27
C ASP A 81 -9.00 11.76 -13.33
N HIS A 82 -8.51 12.24 -12.19
CA HIS A 82 -7.72 13.47 -12.11
C HIS A 82 -6.35 13.28 -11.46
N THR A 83 -6.18 12.27 -10.61
CA THR A 83 -4.97 12.16 -9.80
C THR A 83 -4.77 10.76 -9.23
N LEU A 84 -3.58 10.56 -8.65
CA LEU A 84 -3.29 9.45 -7.75
C LEU A 84 -3.34 9.96 -6.31
N VAL A 85 -4.02 9.22 -5.43
CA VAL A 85 -4.12 9.54 -4.00
C VAL A 85 -3.50 8.41 -3.19
N SER A 86 -2.48 8.75 -2.38
CA SER A 86 -1.95 7.85 -1.36
C SER A 86 -2.79 7.94 -0.10
N ILE A 87 -3.28 6.82 0.40
CA ILE A 87 -4.13 6.75 1.58
C ILE A 87 -3.48 5.84 2.62
N GLU A 88 -3.36 6.39 3.83
CA GLU A 88 -2.85 5.69 4.99
C GLU A 88 -3.97 5.52 6.02
N VAL A 89 -4.30 4.27 6.35
CA VAL A 89 -5.51 3.96 7.11
C VAL A 89 -5.16 3.78 8.57
N ARG A 90 -5.64 4.68 9.43
CA ARG A 90 -5.41 4.61 10.87
C ARG A 90 -6.70 4.93 11.63
N PRO A 91 -7.06 4.16 12.66
CA PRO A 91 -8.11 4.55 13.58
C PRO A 91 -7.65 5.77 14.38
N GLU A 92 -8.59 6.59 14.85
CA GLU A 92 -8.28 7.60 15.85
C GLU A 92 -7.66 6.94 17.10
N ALA A 93 -6.63 7.61 17.62
CA ALA A 93 -5.83 7.18 18.76
C ALA A 93 -6.55 7.43 20.09
#